data_AF-A0A959NBK2-F1
#
_entry.id   AF-A0A959NBK2-F1
#
_cell.length_a   1.000
_cell.length_b   1.000
_cell.length_c   1.000
_cell.angle_alpha   90.00
_cell.angle_beta   90.00
_cell.angle_gamma   90.00
#
_symmetry.space_group_name_H-M   'P 1'
#
loop_
_entity.id
_entity.type
_entity.pdbx_description
1 polymer ?
#
loop_
_entity_poly.entity_id
_entity_poly.type
_entity_poly.pdbx_seq_one_letter_code
_entity_poly.pdbx_strand_id
1 'polypeptide(L)'
;MKNQSAKRKLRSALRWIGWVLVVQFILITISAAFYAYKYSYFYNDPTAQTHFANENIFQKTWRLFTGPKFSKAANYESPAFPYKDVTLTTQSGLHIKGWMANTDSVAKGTVILFHGLSQNKAEKLSEANEFLYWGYNIFMIDFRAHG
;
A
#
# COMPACT_ATOMS: atom_id res chain seq x y z
N MET A 1 -23.53 -9.51 -56.39
CA MET A 1 -22.33 -8.71 -56.04
C MET A 1 -22.49 -7.77 -54.82
N LYS A 2 -23.59 -7.03 -54.64
CA LYS A 2 -23.78 -6.11 -53.47
C LYS A 2 -23.60 -6.77 -52.08
N ASN A 3 -24.07 -8.02 -51.92
CA ASN A 3 -24.07 -8.72 -50.63
C ASN A 3 -22.66 -9.16 -50.13
N GLN A 4 -21.72 -9.41 -51.05
CA GLN A 4 -20.32 -9.74 -50.70
C GLN A 4 -19.54 -8.49 -50.25
N SER A 5 -19.82 -7.32 -50.86
CA SER A 5 -19.19 -6.05 -50.48
C SER A 5 -19.59 -5.62 -49.07
N ALA A 6 -20.86 -5.76 -48.70
CA ALA A 6 -21.35 -5.48 -47.35
C ALA A 6 -20.70 -6.38 -46.28
N LYS A 7 -20.62 -7.71 -46.54
CA LYS A 7 -19.93 -8.66 -45.64
C LYS A 7 -18.44 -8.34 -45.48
N ARG A 8 -17.75 -7.88 -46.53
CA ARG A 8 -16.33 -7.48 -46.46
C ARG A 8 -16.13 -6.20 -45.64
N LYS A 9 -17.01 -5.20 -45.78
CA LYS A 9 -17.00 -3.98 -44.95
C LYS A 9 -17.27 -4.30 -43.48
N LEU A 10 -18.24 -5.15 -43.18
CA LEU A 10 -18.55 -5.58 -41.82
C LEU A 10 -17.37 -6.31 -41.14
N ARG A 11 -16.72 -7.25 -41.84
CA ARG A 11 -15.51 -7.93 -41.35
C ARG A 11 -14.36 -6.95 -41.08
N SER A 12 -14.18 -5.96 -41.95
CA SER A 12 -13.17 -4.92 -41.75
C SER A 12 -13.46 -4.05 -40.53
N ALA A 13 -14.73 -3.67 -40.32
CA ALA A 13 -15.16 -2.91 -39.14
C ALA A 13 -14.98 -3.73 -37.85
N LEU A 14 -15.39 -5.00 -37.84
CA LEU A 14 -15.20 -5.90 -36.69
C LEU A 14 -13.72 -6.10 -36.36
N ARG A 15 -12.86 -6.23 -37.37
CA ARG A 15 -11.40 -6.30 -37.16
C ARG A 15 -10.86 -5.01 -36.54
N TRP A 16 -11.31 -3.85 -37.00
CA TRP A 16 -10.94 -2.56 -36.42
C TRP A 16 -11.42 -2.41 -34.97
N ILE A 17 -12.67 -2.76 -34.69
CA ILE A 17 -13.22 -2.78 -33.33
C ILE A 17 -12.39 -3.73 -32.45
N GLY A 18 -12.07 -4.92 -32.94
CA GLY A 18 -11.20 -5.87 -32.25
C GLY A 18 -9.82 -5.27 -31.92
N TRP A 19 -9.18 -4.62 -32.88
CA TRP A 19 -7.90 -3.93 -32.64
C TRP A 19 -8.02 -2.80 -31.61
N VAL A 20 -9.08 -1.99 -31.68
CA VAL A 20 -9.33 -0.93 -30.69
C VAL A 20 -9.50 -1.52 -29.29
N LEU A 21 -10.26 -2.61 -29.14
CA LEU A 21 -10.44 -3.29 -27.85
C LEU A 21 -9.13 -3.88 -27.32
N VAL A 22 -8.31 -4.49 -28.18
CA VAL A 22 -6.99 -5.01 -27.80
C VAL A 22 -6.08 -3.88 -27.32
N VAL A 23 -6.02 -2.76 -28.06
CA VAL A 23 -5.22 -1.60 -27.65
C VAL A 23 -5.71 -1.04 -26.30
N GLN A 24 -7.03 -0.90 -26.11
CA GLN A 24 -7.60 -0.44 -24.84
C GLN A 24 -7.26 -1.38 -23.68
N PHE A 25 -7.36 -2.70 -23.88
CA PHE A 25 -6.99 -3.69 -22.88
C PHE A 25 -5.51 -3.58 -22.46
N ILE A 26 -4.62 -3.38 -23.43
CA ILE A 26 -3.19 -3.16 -23.18
C ILE A 26 -2.98 -1.88 -22.37
N LEU A 27 -3.63 -0.77 -22.75
CA LEU A 27 -3.52 0.51 -22.03
C LEU A 27 -4.03 0.42 -20.59
N ILE A 28 -5.15 -0.25 -20.37
CA ILE A 28 -5.70 -0.49 -19.02
C ILE A 28 -4.73 -1.33 -18.19
N THR A 29 -4.11 -2.35 -18.78
CA THR A 29 -3.14 -3.20 -18.08
C THR A 29 -1.90 -2.41 -17.66
N ILE A 30 -1.38 -1.56 -18.55
CA ILE A 30 -0.24 -0.67 -18.24
C ILE A 30 -0.63 0.30 -17.12
N SER A 31 -1.81 0.92 -17.21
CA SER A 31 -2.34 1.81 -16.18
C SER A 31 -2.47 1.11 -14.83
N ALA A 32 -3.01 -0.11 -14.79
CA ALA A 32 -3.13 -0.90 -13.58
C ALA A 32 -1.76 -1.24 -12.98
N ALA A 33 -0.76 -1.54 -13.81
CA ALA A 33 0.60 -1.77 -13.35
C ALA A 33 1.22 -0.53 -12.71
N PHE A 34 1.07 0.65 -13.32
CA PHE A 34 1.50 1.92 -12.72
C PHE A 34 0.77 2.19 -11.40
N TYR A 35 -0.54 2.00 -11.38
CA TYR A 35 -1.36 2.21 -10.19
C TYR A 35 -0.90 1.30 -9.04
N ALA A 36 -0.71 0.01 -9.30
CA ALA A 36 -0.26 -0.97 -8.30
C ALA A 36 1.14 -0.63 -7.77
N TYR A 37 2.08 -0.28 -8.66
CA TYR A 37 3.41 0.14 -8.25
C TYR A 37 3.33 1.35 -7.30
N LYS A 38 2.59 2.38 -7.70
CA LYS A 38 2.42 3.61 -6.93
C LYS A 38 1.70 3.39 -5.60
N TYR A 39 0.73 2.46 -5.57
CA TYR A 39 0.02 2.09 -4.36
C TYR A 39 0.92 1.45 -3.30
N SER A 40 2.01 0.80 -3.72
CA SER A 40 3.00 0.18 -2.83
C SER A 40 4.23 1.04 -2.54
N TYR A 41 4.34 2.24 -3.15
CA TYR A 41 5.52 3.10 -3.05
C TYR A 41 5.25 4.32 -2.19
N PHE A 42 5.92 4.39 -1.04
CA PHE A 42 5.75 5.45 -0.05
C PHE A 42 6.87 6.49 -0.11
N TYR A 43 6.47 7.77 -0.15
CA TYR A 43 7.35 8.93 -0.21
C TYR A 43 7.66 9.47 1.20
N ASN A 44 8.89 9.93 1.42
CA ASN A 44 9.26 10.56 2.70
C ASN A 44 8.67 11.97 2.87
N ASP A 45 8.36 12.64 1.76
CA ASP A 45 7.80 13.98 1.75
C ASP A 45 6.29 13.93 2.07
N PRO A 46 5.83 14.51 3.19
CA PRO A 46 4.41 14.53 3.55
C PRO A 46 3.53 15.27 2.54
N THR A 47 4.09 16.23 1.80
CA THR A 47 3.36 17.01 0.79
C THR A 47 3.14 16.24 -0.51
N ALA A 48 3.82 15.10 -0.68
CA ALA A 48 3.64 14.23 -1.85
C ALA A 48 2.30 13.48 -1.83
N GLN A 49 1.58 13.44 -0.70
CA GLN A 49 0.32 12.74 -0.54
C GLN A 49 -0.72 13.25 -1.54
N THR A 50 -1.36 12.33 -2.26
CA THR A 50 -2.49 12.67 -3.12
C THR A 50 -3.73 12.94 -2.28
N HIS A 51 -4.33 14.12 -2.44
CA HIS A 51 -5.58 14.49 -1.81
C HIS A 51 -6.75 14.20 -2.75
N PHE A 52 -7.64 13.30 -2.32
CA PHE A 52 -8.79 12.86 -3.12
C PHE A 52 -9.97 13.85 -3.10
N ALA A 53 -9.90 14.90 -2.27
CA ALA A 53 -10.97 15.87 -2.09
C ALA A 53 -11.02 16.89 -3.24
N ASN A 54 -12.23 17.25 -3.67
CA ASN A 54 -12.50 18.33 -4.63
C ASN A 54 -11.85 18.19 -6.02
N GLU A 55 -11.54 16.98 -6.45
CA GLU A 55 -10.95 16.77 -7.77
C GLU A 55 -11.97 16.85 -8.90
N ASN A 56 -11.55 17.47 -10.00
CA ASN A 56 -12.32 17.48 -11.24
C ASN A 56 -12.20 16.15 -12.00
N ILE A 57 -13.08 15.95 -13.01
CA ILE A 57 -13.14 14.71 -13.80
C ILE A 57 -11.80 14.43 -14.50
N PHE A 58 -11.10 15.46 -14.98
CA PHE A 58 -9.81 15.29 -15.64
C PHE A 58 -8.75 14.77 -14.68
N GLN A 59 -8.64 15.34 -13.48
CA GLN A 59 -7.71 14.91 -12.43
C GLN A 59 -8.00 13.47 -11.99
N LYS A 60 -9.28 13.12 -11.79
CA LYS A 60 -9.68 11.74 -11.45
C LYS A 60 -9.26 10.75 -12.54
N THR A 61 -9.51 11.11 -13.80
CA THR A 61 -9.16 10.28 -14.96
C THR A 61 -7.66 10.14 -15.09
N TRP A 62 -6.92 11.24 -14.99
CA TRP A 62 -5.46 11.23 -15.04
C TRP A 62 -4.84 10.40 -13.91
N ARG A 63 -5.38 10.49 -12.69
CA ARG A 63 -4.94 9.65 -11.57
C ARG A 63 -5.22 8.17 -11.80
N LEU A 64 -6.34 7.80 -12.43
CA LEU A 64 -6.60 6.40 -12.79
C LEU A 64 -5.45 5.84 -13.65
N PHE A 65 -4.93 6.64 -14.59
CA PHE A 65 -3.81 6.27 -15.45
C PHE A 65 -2.44 6.29 -14.77
N THR A 66 -2.22 7.22 -13.84
CA THR A 66 -0.89 7.50 -13.28
C THR A 66 -0.65 6.98 -11.86
N GLY A 67 -1.72 6.63 -11.14
CA GLY A 67 -1.70 6.20 -9.75
C GLY A 67 -1.62 7.36 -8.74
N PRO A 68 -2.10 7.14 -7.50
CA PRO A 68 -1.94 8.08 -6.39
C PRO A 68 -0.50 8.06 -5.85
N LYS A 69 -0.12 9.07 -5.09
CA LYS A 69 1.09 9.09 -4.27
C LYS A 69 0.69 8.99 -2.81
N PHE A 70 1.43 8.17 -2.06
CA PHE A 70 1.28 8.03 -0.62
C PHE A 70 2.56 8.46 0.09
N SER A 71 2.42 9.24 1.15
CA SER A 71 3.50 9.62 2.04
C SER A 71 3.55 8.66 3.22
N LYS A 72 4.73 8.48 3.81
CA LYS A 72 4.88 7.67 5.02
C LYS A 72 4.11 8.29 6.18
N ALA A 73 3.35 7.46 6.90
CA ALA A 73 2.75 7.86 8.16
C ALA A 73 3.85 7.96 9.22
N ALA A 74 4.07 9.16 9.76
CA ALA A 74 5.04 9.35 10.83
C ALA A 74 4.51 8.77 12.15
N ASN A 75 5.41 8.27 12.98
CA ASN A 75 5.10 7.84 14.34
C ASN A 75 4.94 9.08 15.24
N TYR A 76 3.70 9.45 15.57
CA TYR A 76 3.41 10.60 16.45
C TYR A 76 3.18 10.20 17.92
N GLU A 77 2.91 8.93 18.17
CA GLU A 77 2.65 8.39 19.50
C GLU A 77 3.73 7.39 19.89
N SER A 78 4.10 7.39 21.18
CA SER A 78 5.04 6.44 21.77
C SER A 78 4.33 5.58 22.81
N PRO A 79 4.82 4.36 23.08
CA PRO A 79 4.26 3.52 24.14
C PRO A 79 4.26 4.20 25.51
N ALA A 80 3.16 4.07 26.24
CA ALA A 80 3.07 4.49 27.64
C ALA A 80 3.74 3.50 28.61
N PHE A 81 4.06 2.29 28.14
CA PHE A 81 4.77 1.25 28.87
C PHE A 81 6.27 1.23 28.51
N PRO A 82 7.15 0.70 29.38
CA PRO A 82 8.58 0.58 29.07
C PRO A 82 8.83 -0.27 27.83
N TYR A 83 9.68 0.22 26.91
CA TYR A 83 10.01 -0.47 25.68
C TYR A 83 11.47 -0.24 25.29
N LYS A 84 11.95 -1.03 24.32
CA LYS A 84 13.24 -0.88 23.67
C LYS A 84 13.04 -0.67 22.17
N ASP A 85 13.75 0.30 21.60
CA ASP A 85 13.88 0.41 20.16
C ASP A 85 14.72 -0.75 19.62
N VAL A 86 14.20 -1.39 18.57
CA VAL A 86 14.87 -2.47 17.86
C VAL A 86 15.03 -2.07 16.41
N THR A 87 16.22 -2.28 15.86
CA THR A 87 16.47 -2.17 14.42
C THR A 87 16.90 -3.52 13.88
N LEU A 88 16.11 -4.05 12.95
CA LEU A 88 16.43 -5.26 12.20
C LEU A 88 17.08 -4.86 10.88
N THR A 89 18.13 -5.58 10.48
CA THR A 89 18.80 -5.37 9.20
C THR A 89 18.55 -6.57 8.31
N THR A 90 17.89 -6.35 7.17
CA THR A 90 17.66 -7.39 6.17
C THR A 90 18.98 -7.80 5.49
N GLN A 91 18.99 -8.95 4.81
CA GLN A 91 20.15 -9.41 4.05
C GLN A 91 20.64 -8.40 3.00
N SER A 92 19.73 -7.60 2.45
CA SER A 92 20.04 -6.53 1.49
C SER A 92 20.41 -5.19 2.16
N GLY A 93 20.63 -5.16 3.47
CA GLY A 93 21.02 -3.97 4.22
C GLY A 93 19.90 -2.98 4.55
N LEU A 94 18.63 -3.30 4.25
CA LEU A 94 17.51 -2.44 4.65
C LEU A 94 17.28 -2.52 6.15
N HIS A 95 17.13 -1.36 6.79
CA HIS A 95 16.78 -1.25 8.21
C HIS A 95 15.27 -1.21 8.40
N ILE A 96 14.78 -2.02 9.32
CA ILE A 96 13.38 -2.11 9.74
C ILE A 96 13.31 -1.81 11.23
N LYS A 97 12.49 -0.84 11.62
CA LYS A 97 12.37 -0.39 13.00
C LYS A 97 11.22 -1.10 13.71
N GLY A 98 11.35 -1.25 15.02
CA GLY A 98 10.31 -1.80 15.87
C GLY A 98 10.49 -1.43 17.34
N TRP A 99 9.48 -1.75 18.13
CA TRP A 99 9.47 -1.63 19.58
C TRP A 99 9.25 -2.98 20.22
N MET A 100 10.08 -3.31 21.21
CA MET A 100 9.94 -4.52 22.00
C MET A 100 9.66 -4.14 23.45
N ALA A 101 8.63 -4.73 24.05
CA ALA A 101 8.34 -4.59 25.47
C ALA A 101 8.11 -5.97 26.08
N ASN A 102 8.53 -6.10 27.33
CA ASN A 102 8.36 -7.33 28.09
C ASN A 102 7.24 -7.13 29.11
N THR A 103 6.49 -8.19 29.39
CA THR A 103 5.54 -8.18 30.51
C THR A 103 6.31 -8.16 31.84
N ASP A 104 5.70 -7.57 32.88
CA ASP A 104 6.23 -7.57 34.25
C ASP A 104 6.02 -8.91 34.98
N SER A 105 5.36 -9.87 34.32
CA SER A 105 5.10 -11.22 34.82
C SER A 105 5.98 -12.28 34.15
N VAL A 106 5.85 -13.55 34.56
CA VAL A 106 6.47 -14.66 33.80
C VAL A 106 5.80 -14.73 32.43
N ALA A 107 6.57 -14.43 31.38
CA ALA A 107 6.05 -14.34 30.02
C ALA A 107 5.45 -15.67 29.54
N LYS A 108 4.17 -15.63 29.13
CA LYS A 108 3.45 -16.75 28.51
C LYS A 108 3.91 -17.01 27.07
N GLY A 109 4.49 -16.00 26.44
CA GLY A 109 4.98 -16.03 25.07
C GLY A 109 5.23 -14.61 24.55
N THR A 110 5.47 -14.49 23.25
CA THR A 110 5.66 -13.20 22.57
C THR A 110 4.65 -13.04 21.44
N VAL A 111 3.97 -11.90 21.39
CA VAL A 111 3.07 -11.53 20.30
C VAL A 111 3.77 -10.52 19.39
N ILE A 112 3.79 -10.81 18.08
CA ILE A 112 4.35 -9.90 17.07
C ILE A 112 3.20 -9.18 16.38
N LEU A 113 3.19 -7.85 16.46
CA LEU A 113 2.12 -7.00 15.95
C LEU A 113 2.56 -6.28 14.68
N PHE A 114 1.72 -6.37 13.66
CA PHE A 114 1.89 -5.75 12.36
C PHE A 114 0.78 -4.72 12.12
N HIS A 115 1.13 -3.57 11.58
CA HIS A 115 0.18 -2.50 11.26
C HIS A 115 -0.49 -2.70 9.89
N GLY A 116 -1.54 -1.91 9.60
CA GLY A 116 -2.20 -1.93 8.29
C GLY A 116 -1.40 -1.23 7.18
N LEU A 117 -1.93 -1.22 5.96
CA LEU A 117 -1.32 -0.46 4.86
C LEU A 117 -1.36 1.05 5.13
N SER A 118 -0.30 1.78 4.77
CA SER A 118 -0.21 3.25 4.94
C SER A 118 -0.24 3.72 6.39
N GLN A 119 -0.01 2.81 7.34
CA GLN A 119 0.04 3.06 8.78
C GLN A 119 1.46 2.89 9.32
N ASN A 120 1.63 2.97 10.63
CA ASN A 120 2.86 2.65 11.34
C ASN A 120 2.54 1.78 12.57
N LYS A 121 3.59 1.27 13.23
CA LYS A 121 3.45 0.37 14.38
C LYS A 121 2.68 0.98 15.56
N ALA A 122 2.65 2.31 15.74
CA ALA A 122 1.93 2.94 16.85
C ALA A 122 0.41 2.68 16.81
N GLU A 123 -0.16 2.39 15.64
CA GLU A 123 -1.57 1.99 15.45
C GLU A 123 -1.93 0.64 16.11
N LYS A 124 -0.96 -0.01 16.77
CA LYS A 124 -1.13 -1.26 17.52
C LYS A 124 -0.87 -1.09 19.02
N LEU A 125 -0.72 0.14 19.52
CA LEU A 125 -0.39 0.42 20.93
C LEU A 125 -1.48 -0.09 21.89
N SER A 126 -2.75 0.06 21.53
CA SER A 126 -3.87 -0.42 22.36
C SER A 126 -3.83 -1.93 22.51
N GLU A 127 -3.71 -2.67 21.40
CA GLU A 127 -3.60 -4.12 21.42
C GLU A 127 -2.32 -4.59 22.12
N ALA A 128 -1.20 -3.89 21.93
CA ALA A 128 0.06 -4.18 22.62
C ALA A 128 -0.09 -4.08 24.15
N ASN A 129 -0.81 -3.06 24.62
CA ASN A 129 -1.09 -2.88 26.04
C ASN A 129 -1.90 -4.05 26.61
N GLU A 130 -2.93 -4.50 25.90
CA GLU A 130 -3.75 -5.66 26.34
C GLU A 130 -2.94 -6.95 26.38
N PHE A 131 -2.08 -7.21 25.39
CA PHE A 131 -1.22 -8.40 25.40
C PHE A 131 -0.19 -8.37 26.54
N LEU A 132 0.39 -7.20 26.84
CA LEU A 132 1.28 -7.03 28.00
C LEU A 132 0.53 -7.32 29.31
N TYR A 133 -0.69 -6.76 29.45
CA TYR A 133 -1.56 -7.00 30.59
C TYR A 133 -1.91 -8.48 30.77
N TRP A 134 -2.12 -9.21 29.66
CA TRP A 134 -2.37 -10.65 29.69
C TRP A 134 -1.13 -11.52 29.92
N GLY A 135 0.06 -10.94 30.06
CA GLY A 135 1.29 -11.67 30.37
C GLY A 135 2.10 -12.11 29.17
N TYR A 136 1.96 -11.43 28.02
CA TYR A 136 2.79 -11.67 26.84
C TYR A 136 3.82 -10.56 26.67
N ASN A 137 5.01 -10.91 26.18
CA ASN A 137 5.90 -9.92 25.60
C ASN A 137 5.31 -9.46 24.26
N ILE A 138 5.66 -8.26 23.81
CA ILE A 138 5.20 -7.73 22.53
C ILE A 138 6.38 -7.26 21.70
N PHE A 139 6.27 -7.46 20.39
CA PHE A 139 7.16 -6.88 19.39
C PHE A 139 6.33 -6.24 18.28
N MET A 140 6.39 -4.91 18.18
CA MET A 140 5.68 -4.12 17.18
C MET A 140 6.65 -3.68 16.10
N ILE A 141 6.32 -3.85 14.83
CA ILE A 141 7.25 -3.62 13.72
C ILE A 141 6.65 -2.71 12.66
N ASP A 142 7.46 -1.78 12.15
CA ASP A 142 7.12 -1.03 10.95
C ASP A 142 7.42 -1.86 9.70
N PHE A 143 6.50 -1.90 8.74
CA PHE A 143 6.80 -2.47 7.44
C PHE A 143 7.85 -1.64 6.69
N ARG A 144 8.48 -2.26 5.68
CA ARG A 144 9.39 -1.53 4.78
C ARG A 144 8.69 -0.29 4.24
N ALA A 145 9.41 0.83 4.25
CA ALA A 145 8.93 2.12 3.81
C ALA A 145 7.72 2.67 4.58
N HIS A 146 7.49 2.21 5.81
CA HIS A 146 6.55 2.78 6.77
C HIS A 146 7.30 3.15 8.06
N GLY A 147 6.68 4.01 8.88
CA GLY A 147 7.23 4.47 10.16
C GLY A 147 8.42 5.42 10.09
#